data_AF-A0A522EF66-F1
#
_entry.id   AF-A0A522EF66-F1
#
_cell.length_a   1.000
_cell.length_b   1.000
_cell.length_c   1.000
_cell.angle_alpha   90.00
_cell.angle_beta   90.00
_cell.angle_gamma   90.00
#
_symmetry.space_group_name_H-M   'P 1'
#
loop_
_entity.id
_entity.type
_entity.pdbx_description
1 polymer ?
#
loop_
_entity_poly.entity_id
_entity_poly.type
_entity_poly.pdbx_seq_one_letter_code
_entity_poly.pdbx_strand_id
1 'polypeptide(L)'
;MAFIMLSSHFRLYLYKCLQTNESMLDLDRITEKWKQRWDSSKTFEANAKPGQEKFFLTFPYPYMNGYLHVGHFYSAVRVDVMARYKRMRGFNVLFPQGWHCTGSPIENAAQRIREKEEKQWQIMKGMGFSDEEIKKFEDPVHWITFFPKEAKKDLESLGFSIDWRRSFITTDLNPHYDAFIRWQFNRLKEANHVIKGKFPVVWCTKDNSPVGDHARVEGEGETPQEYVLMKYKYGDDFIVTATLRPETLYGDTNIWINPTATYVKAKINDENWIVSKSSAAKLGHQDKNVKIISEIKGSELIGKFCEAPITKTKIPIFPALFANPDLGTGIV
;
A
#
# COMPACT_ATOMS: atom_id res chain seq x y z
N MET A 1 4.12 8.25 -13.79
CA MET A 1 3.73 6.94 -14.34
C MET A 1 2.44 7.15 -15.13
N ALA A 2 2.49 7.12 -16.45
CA ALA A 2 1.33 7.42 -17.29
C ALA A 2 0.30 6.29 -17.15
N PHE A 3 -0.80 6.56 -16.45
CA PHE A 3 -1.96 5.67 -16.39
C PHE A 3 -2.63 5.65 -17.77
N ILE A 4 -2.28 4.67 -18.61
CA ILE A 4 -3.09 4.37 -19.79
C ILE A 4 -4.32 3.62 -19.28
N MET A 5 -5.38 4.37 -19.05
CA MET A 5 -6.71 3.82 -18.77
C MET A 5 -7.21 3.03 -19.97
N LEU A 6 -7.84 1.89 -19.69
CA LEU A 6 -8.62 1.11 -20.65
C LEU A 6 -9.96 1.81 -20.91
N SER A 7 -9.94 3.09 -21.30
CA SER A 7 -11.14 3.74 -21.83
C SER A 7 -11.26 3.44 -23.32
N SER A 8 -12.42 3.79 -23.89
CA SER A 8 -12.74 3.74 -25.33
C SER A 8 -11.65 4.31 -26.26
N HIS A 9 -10.68 5.07 -25.74
CA HIS A 9 -9.51 5.55 -26.48
C HIS A 9 -8.50 4.46 -26.88
N PHE A 10 -8.48 3.29 -26.23
CA PHE A 10 -7.61 2.17 -26.67
C PHE A 10 -8.06 1.58 -28.02
N ARG A 11 -9.33 1.76 -28.41
CA ARG A 11 -9.83 1.41 -29.75
C ARG A 11 -9.14 2.22 -30.84
N LEU A 12 -8.73 3.46 -30.59
CA LEU A 12 -8.22 4.35 -31.63
C LEU A 12 -6.76 4.07 -32.03
N TYR A 13 -5.92 3.56 -31.12
CA TYR A 13 -4.49 3.38 -31.40
C TYR A 13 -4.17 2.07 -32.15
N LEU A 14 -4.89 0.98 -31.86
CA LEU A 14 -4.77 -0.27 -32.63
C LEU A 14 -5.36 -0.16 -34.04
N TYR A 15 -6.36 0.71 -34.24
CA TYR A 15 -7.02 0.90 -35.54
C TYR A 15 -6.19 1.72 -36.55
N LYS A 16 -5.36 2.67 -36.09
CA LYS A 16 -4.63 3.57 -37.00
C LYS A 16 -3.47 2.92 -37.75
N CYS A 17 -2.93 1.80 -37.26
CA CYS A 17 -1.86 1.06 -37.96
C CYS A 17 -2.38 0.09 -39.03
N LEU A 18 -3.69 -0.15 -39.13
CA LEU A 18 -4.28 -1.14 -40.04
C LEU A 18 -4.99 -0.53 -41.26
N GLN A 19 -4.93 0.79 -41.44
CA GLN A 19 -5.58 1.47 -42.58
C GLN A 19 -4.76 1.43 -43.88
N THR A 20 -4.44 0.24 -44.36
CA THR A 20 -4.09 0.02 -45.76
C THR A 20 -4.98 -1.08 -46.33
N ASN A 21 -5.93 -0.65 -47.17
CA ASN A 21 -6.73 -1.37 -48.18
C ASN A 21 -7.10 -2.85 -48.01
N GLU A 22 -8.37 -3.13 -48.33
CA GLU A 22 -9.09 -4.41 -48.42
C GLU A 22 -9.91 -4.80 -47.17
N SER A 23 -11.19 -5.09 -47.41
CA SER A 23 -12.25 -5.60 -46.52
C SER A 23 -11.81 -6.04 -45.11
N MET A 24 -11.48 -5.07 -44.25
CA MET A 24 -11.11 -5.36 -42.87
C MET A 24 -12.29 -6.01 -42.16
N LEU A 25 -12.03 -7.19 -41.58
CA LEU A 25 -12.95 -7.90 -40.70
C LEU A 25 -13.54 -6.90 -39.69
N ASP A 26 -14.86 -6.75 -39.68
CA ASP A 26 -15.54 -5.95 -38.66
C ASP A 26 -15.47 -6.68 -37.32
N LEU A 27 -14.35 -6.47 -36.62
CA LEU A 27 -14.04 -7.09 -35.34
C LEU A 27 -15.04 -6.69 -34.26
N ASP A 28 -15.63 -5.49 -34.36
CA ASP A 28 -16.65 -5.03 -33.42
C ASP A 28 -17.92 -5.85 -33.55
N ARG A 29 -18.42 -6.02 -34.78
CA ARG A 29 -19.57 -6.87 -35.06
C ARG A 29 -19.32 -8.32 -34.68
N ILE A 30 -18.13 -8.85 -34.94
CA ILE A 30 -17.76 -10.22 -34.58
C ILE A 30 -17.69 -10.40 -33.05
N THR A 31 -17.06 -9.45 -32.36
CA THR A 31 -16.94 -9.46 -30.89
C THR A 31 -18.33 -9.44 -30.25
N GLU A 32 -19.20 -8.54 -30.71
CA GLU A 32 -20.55 -8.42 -30.17
C GLU A 32 -21.40 -9.68 -30.42
N LYS A 33 -21.31 -10.25 -31.63
CA LYS A 33 -21.95 -11.54 -31.96
C LYS A 33 -21.56 -12.64 -30.98
N TRP A 34 -20.26 -12.80 -30.68
CA TRP A 34 -19.79 -13.88 -29.81
C TRP A 34 -20.10 -13.62 -28.33
N LYS A 35 -20.01 -12.37 -27.87
CA LYS A 35 -20.42 -11.98 -26.51
C LYS A 35 -21.89 -12.32 -26.27
N GLN A 36 -22.78 -11.92 -27.17
CA GLN A 36 -24.20 -12.24 -27.08
C GLN A 36 -24.45 -13.76 -27.08
N ARG A 37 -23.74 -14.50 -27.94
CA ARG A 37 -23.84 -15.96 -27.96
C ARG A 37 -23.37 -16.60 -26.66
N TRP A 38 -22.24 -16.19 -26.09
CA TRP A 38 -21.73 -16.74 -24.83
C TRP A 38 -22.64 -16.42 -23.66
N ASP A 39 -23.19 -15.20 -23.60
CA ASP A 39 -24.11 -14.81 -22.53
C ASP A 39 -25.44 -15.55 -22.63
N SER A 40 -26.09 -15.55 -23.80
CA SER A 40 -27.38 -16.25 -24.00
C SER A 40 -27.31 -17.75 -23.72
N SER A 41 -26.21 -18.40 -24.13
CA SER A 41 -26.00 -19.83 -23.87
C SER A 41 -25.40 -20.13 -22.50
N LYS A 42 -25.10 -19.10 -21.70
CA LYS A 42 -24.47 -19.21 -20.37
C LYS A 42 -23.20 -20.07 -20.44
N THR A 43 -22.41 -19.91 -21.51
CA THR A 43 -21.28 -20.80 -21.88
C THR A 43 -20.26 -20.97 -20.76
N PHE A 44 -20.03 -19.92 -19.97
CA PHE A 44 -18.98 -19.92 -18.93
C PHE A 44 -19.52 -20.21 -17.53
N GLU A 45 -20.82 -20.46 -17.39
CA GLU A 45 -21.43 -20.81 -16.12
C GLU A 45 -21.17 -22.27 -15.77
N ALA A 46 -20.33 -22.50 -14.75
CA ALA A 46 -19.94 -23.83 -14.34
C ALA A 46 -20.75 -24.31 -13.14
N ASN A 47 -21.34 -25.50 -13.30
CA ASN A 47 -21.95 -26.26 -12.22
C ASN A 47 -21.07 -27.47 -11.90
N ALA A 48 -21.06 -27.90 -10.64
CA ALA A 48 -20.33 -29.10 -10.25
C ALA A 48 -20.92 -30.32 -10.98
N LYS A 49 -20.04 -31.09 -11.65
CA LYS A 49 -20.41 -32.29 -12.42
C LYS A 49 -19.60 -33.47 -11.90
N PRO A 50 -20.18 -34.33 -11.05
CA PRO A 50 -19.51 -35.54 -10.58
C PRO A 50 -19.00 -36.39 -11.75
N GLY A 51 -17.79 -36.93 -11.64
CA GLY A 51 -17.16 -37.76 -12.67
C GLY A 51 -16.46 -37.00 -13.81
N GLN A 52 -16.62 -35.67 -13.92
CA GLN A 52 -15.84 -34.85 -14.86
C GLN A 52 -14.65 -34.19 -14.16
N GLU A 53 -13.47 -34.20 -14.79
CA GLU A 53 -12.29 -33.53 -14.24
C GLU A 53 -12.53 -32.02 -14.10
N LYS A 54 -12.31 -31.49 -12.90
CA LYS A 54 -12.48 -30.06 -12.60
C LYS A 54 -11.19 -29.29 -12.84
N PHE A 55 -11.33 -28.02 -13.20
CA PHE A 55 -10.19 -27.09 -13.21
C PHE A 55 -10.64 -25.75 -12.63
N PHE A 56 -10.06 -25.35 -11.50
CA PHE A 56 -10.41 -24.10 -10.81
C PHE A 56 -9.24 -23.13 -10.88
N LEU A 57 -9.51 -21.94 -11.37
CA LEU A 57 -8.55 -20.85 -11.53
C LEU A 57 -9.07 -19.58 -10.88
N THR A 58 -8.16 -18.75 -10.39
CA THR A 58 -8.48 -17.46 -9.78
C THR A 58 -7.51 -16.39 -10.27
N PHE A 59 -8.03 -15.20 -10.54
CA PHE A 59 -7.25 -13.96 -10.59
C PHE A 59 -7.44 -13.25 -9.23
N PRO A 60 -6.36 -12.85 -8.52
CA PRO A 60 -6.51 -12.05 -7.31
C PRO A 60 -7.42 -10.86 -7.59
N TYR A 61 -8.48 -10.72 -6.80
CA TYR A 61 -9.48 -9.69 -7.04
C TYR A 61 -8.83 -8.30 -6.98
N PRO A 62 -9.05 -7.41 -7.97
CA PRO A 62 -8.41 -6.10 -7.98
C PRO A 62 -9.01 -5.17 -6.93
N TYR A 63 -8.22 -4.18 -6.47
CA TYR A 63 -8.69 -3.08 -5.62
C TYR A 63 -9.59 -2.12 -6.40
N MET A 64 -10.73 -1.76 -5.81
CA MET A 64 -11.81 -0.98 -6.44
C MET A 64 -11.71 0.51 -6.13
N ASN A 65 -10.49 1.05 -6.19
CA ASN A 65 -10.18 2.47 -6.02
C ASN A 65 -10.00 3.21 -7.36
N GLY A 66 -10.45 2.60 -8.47
CA GLY A 66 -10.29 3.17 -9.81
C GLY A 66 -10.62 2.16 -10.92
N TYR A 67 -10.50 2.61 -12.17
CA TYR A 67 -10.62 1.73 -13.34
C TYR A 67 -9.45 0.72 -13.42
N LEU A 68 -9.72 -0.44 -14.02
CA LEU A 68 -8.67 -1.42 -14.31
C LEU A 68 -7.74 -0.88 -15.41
N HIS A 69 -6.44 -0.85 -15.13
CA HIS A 69 -5.41 -0.55 -16.14
C HIS A 69 -4.84 -1.79 -16.85
N VAL A 70 -4.05 -1.58 -17.90
CA VAL A 70 -3.44 -2.66 -18.73
C VAL A 70 -2.64 -3.70 -17.94
N GLY A 71 -2.00 -3.32 -16.82
CA GLY A 71 -1.34 -4.29 -15.94
C GLY A 71 -2.28 -5.35 -15.33
N HIS A 72 -3.52 -4.97 -14.99
CA HIS A 72 -4.54 -5.93 -14.56
C HIS A 72 -4.91 -6.87 -15.71
N PHE A 73 -5.14 -6.31 -16.91
CA PHE A 73 -5.45 -7.09 -18.10
C PHE A 73 -4.34 -8.11 -18.41
N TYR A 74 -3.08 -7.69 -18.40
CA TYR A 74 -1.93 -8.57 -18.61
C TYR A 74 -1.88 -9.75 -17.64
N SER A 75 -2.26 -9.52 -16.39
CA SER A 75 -2.31 -10.58 -15.38
C SER A 75 -3.52 -11.50 -15.57
N ALA A 76 -4.70 -10.91 -15.78
CA ALA A 76 -5.96 -11.64 -15.90
C ALA A 76 -6.03 -12.48 -17.19
N VAL A 77 -5.51 -11.98 -18.32
CA VAL A 77 -5.59 -12.67 -19.62
C VAL A 77 -4.90 -14.03 -19.60
N ARG A 78 -3.82 -14.19 -18.82
CA ARG A 78 -3.13 -15.48 -18.64
C ARG A 78 -4.04 -16.54 -18.01
N VAL A 79 -4.84 -16.11 -17.04
CA VAL A 79 -5.82 -16.96 -16.36
C VAL A 79 -6.93 -17.35 -17.35
N ASP A 80 -7.42 -16.38 -18.14
CA ASP A 80 -8.47 -16.62 -19.14
C ASP A 80 -8.03 -17.57 -20.25
N VAL A 81 -6.82 -17.37 -20.80
CA VAL A 81 -6.23 -18.24 -21.83
C VAL A 81 -6.13 -19.68 -21.30
N MET A 82 -5.65 -19.85 -20.06
CA MET A 82 -5.58 -21.18 -19.45
C MET A 82 -6.97 -21.79 -19.22
N ALA A 83 -7.94 -20.98 -18.78
CA ALA A 83 -9.32 -21.42 -18.60
C ALA A 83 -9.93 -21.94 -19.91
N ARG A 84 -9.74 -21.21 -21.00
CA ARG A 84 -10.21 -21.59 -22.35
C ARG A 84 -9.52 -22.85 -22.86
N TYR A 85 -8.19 -22.93 -22.74
CA TYR A 85 -7.42 -24.12 -23.09
C TYR A 85 -7.94 -25.36 -22.36
N LYS A 86 -8.18 -25.26 -21.05
CA LYS A 86 -8.69 -26.38 -20.24
C LYS A 86 -10.12 -26.77 -20.61
N ARG A 87 -11.00 -25.81 -20.93
CA ARG A 87 -12.33 -26.12 -21.47
C ARG A 87 -12.24 -26.92 -22.77
N MET A 88 -11.36 -26.53 -23.69
CA MET A 88 -11.13 -27.27 -24.95
C MET A 88 -10.57 -28.67 -24.72
N ARG A 89 -9.87 -28.90 -23.61
CA ARG A 89 -9.37 -30.22 -23.19
C ARG A 89 -10.42 -31.06 -22.44
N GLY A 90 -11.67 -30.60 -22.34
CA GLY A 90 -12.77 -31.34 -21.73
C GLY A 90 -12.95 -31.15 -20.22
N PHE A 91 -12.18 -30.27 -19.58
CA PHE A 91 -12.31 -30.00 -18.15
C PHE A 91 -13.58 -29.20 -17.84
N ASN A 92 -14.18 -29.46 -16.68
CA ASN A 92 -15.18 -28.60 -16.08
C ASN A 92 -14.49 -27.40 -15.41
N VAL A 93 -14.37 -26.31 -16.15
CA VAL A 93 -13.59 -25.15 -15.72
C VAL A 93 -14.45 -24.13 -14.98
N LEU A 94 -14.03 -23.76 -13.77
CA LEU A 94 -14.56 -22.62 -13.03
C LEU A 94 -13.51 -21.50 -13.01
N PHE A 95 -13.90 -20.33 -13.51
CA PHE A 95 -13.14 -19.09 -13.38
C PHE A 95 -14.09 -17.98 -12.88
N PRO A 96 -14.11 -17.68 -11.57
CA PRO A 96 -14.93 -16.61 -11.00
C PRO A 96 -14.10 -15.33 -10.80
N GLN A 97 -14.80 -14.21 -10.57
CA GLN A 97 -14.15 -12.92 -10.28
C GLN A 97 -14.87 -12.16 -9.18
N GLY A 98 -14.14 -11.81 -8.11
CA GLY A 98 -14.59 -10.89 -7.05
C GLY A 98 -13.95 -9.51 -7.16
N TRP A 99 -14.31 -8.62 -6.23
CA TRP A 99 -13.88 -7.22 -6.23
C TRP A 99 -13.40 -6.79 -4.83
N HIS A 100 -12.15 -6.31 -4.73
CA HIS A 100 -11.57 -5.93 -3.44
C HIS A 100 -11.95 -4.50 -3.07
N CYS A 101 -12.79 -4.39 -2.06
CA CYS A 101 -13.33 -3.15 -1.52
C CYS A 101 -12.89 -2.94 -0.06
N THR A 102 -12.34 -3.97 0.60
CA THR A 102 -11.77 -3.87 1.94
C THR A 102 -10.43 -3.10 1.90
N GLY A 103 -10.28 -2.12 2.77
CA GLY A 103 -9.01 -1.44 3.01
C GLY A 103 -9.14 0.09 3.08
N SER A 104 -8.15 0.72 3.70
CA SER A 104 -8.05 2.17 3.82
C SER A 104 -7.78 2.95 2.52
N PRO A 105 -7.29 2.39 1.40
CA PRO A 105 -7.03 3.21 0.20
C PRO A 105 -8.28 3.93 -0.34
N ILE A 106 -9.45 3.28 -0.30
CA ILE A 106 -10.71 3.85 -0.77
C ILE A 106 -11.17 4.97 0.18
N GLU A 107 -11.13 4.73 1.49
CA GLU A 107 -11.45 5.73 2.52
C GLU A 107 -10.52 6.95 2.42
N ASN A 108 -9.22 6.72 2.27
CA ASN A 108 -8.22 7.77 2.13
C ASN A 108 -8.45 8.58 0.83
N ALA A 109 -8.76 7.92 -0.28
CA ALA A 109 -9.09 8.61 -1.53
C ALA A 109 -10.35 9.47 -1.39
N ALA A 110 -11.41 8.95 -0.76
CA ALA A 110 -12.62 9.69 -0.48
C ALA A 110 -12.37 10.89 0.44
N GLN A 111 -11.54 10.72 1.49
CA GLN A 111 -11.12 11.81 2.37
C GLN A 111 -10.38 12.91 1.61
N ARG A 112 -9.46 12.56 0.72
CA ARG A 112 -8.71 13.54 -0.09
C ARG A 112 -9.63 14.33 -1.03
N ILE A 113 -10.70 13.71 -1.54
CA ILE A 113 -11.72 14.43 -2.31
C ILE A 113 -12.50 15.39 -1.39
N ARG A 114 -12.91 14.96 -0.19
CA ARG A 114 -13.57 15.84 0.80
C ARG A 114 -12.69 17.05 1.19
N GLU A 115 -11.39 16.82 1.31
CA GLU A 115 -10.38 17.85 1.58
C GLU A 115 -10.03 18.70 0.35
N LYS A 116 -10.58 18.38 -0.82
CA LYS A 116 -10.29 19.04 -2.11
C LYS A 116 -8.80 19.05 -2.44
N GLU A 117 -8.12 17.94 -2.17
CA GLU A 117 -6.72 17.76 -2.55
C GLU A 117 -6.60 17.79 -4.09
N GLU A 118 -5.85 18.78 -4.60
CA GLU A 118 -5.69 19.02 -6.03
C GLU A 118 -5.23 17.77 -6.80
N LYS A 119 -4.24 17.04 -6.27
CA LYS A 119 -3.70 15.85 -6.94
C LYS A 119 -4.75 14.74 -7.09
N GLN A 120 -5.51 14.45 -6.04
CA GLN A 120 -6.59 13.47 -6.10
C GLN A 120 -7.70 13.93 -7.07
N TRP A 121 -8.04 15.22 -7.04
CA TRP A 121 -9.04 15.79 -7.94
C TRP A 121 -8.64 15.64 -9.42
N GLN A 122 -7.38 15.95 -9.75
CA GLN A 122 -6.85 15.80 -11.11
C GLN A 122 -6.79 14.34 -11.56
N ILE A 123 -6.53 13.39 -10.65
CA ILE A 123 -6.63 11.96 -10.96
C ILE A 123 -8.05 11.60 -11.40
N MET A 124 -9.07 12.05 -10.68
CA MET A 124 -10.47 11.77 -11.02
C MET A 124 -10.88 12.44 -12.35
N LYS A 125 -10.42 13.68 -12.61
CA LYS A 125 -10.59 14.31 -13.94
C LYS A 125 -9.92 13.52 -15.05
N GLY A 126 -8.71 13.01 -14.81
CA GLY A 126 -8.01 12.13 -15.72
C GLY A 126 -8.81 10.87 -16.05
N MET A 127 -9.61 10.37 -15.09
CA MET A 127 -10.54 9.25 -15.26
C MET A 127 -11.82 9.60 -16.06
N GLY A 128 -11.99 10.87 -16.44
CA GLY A 128 -13.10 11.34 -17.25
C GLY A 128 -14.33 11.79 -16.46
N PHE A 129 -14.22 11.95 -15.14
CA PHE A 129 -15.34 12.43 -14.31
C PHE A 129 -15.45 13.96 -14.35
N SER A 130 -16.69 14.46 -14.39
CA SER A 130 -16.99 15.90 -14.21
C SER A 130 -16.82 16.33 -12.74
N ASP A 131 -16.71 17.64 -12.51
CA ASP A 131 -16.62 18.17 -11.14
C ASP A 131 -17.86 17.83 -10.29
N GLU A 132 -19.05 17.68 -10.89
CA GLU A 132 -20.25 17.20 -10.19
C GLU A 132 -20.20 15.71 -9.86
N GLU A 133 -19.60 14.90 -10.72
CA GLU A 133 -19.45 13.45 -10.50
C GLU A 133 -18.41 13.17 -9.42
N ILE A 134 -17.29 13.90 -9.43
CA ILE A 134 -16.20 13.75 -8.45
C ILE A 134 -16.73 13.92 -7.02
N LYS A 135 -17.66 14.85 -6.78
CA LYS A 135 -18.27 15.06 -5.46
C LYS A 135 -18.96 13.82 -4.91
N LYS A 136 -19.50 12.94 -5.75
CA LYS A 136 -20.13 11.69 -5.29
C LYS A 136 -19.11 10.74 -4.67
N PHE A 137 -17.85 10.84 -5.07
CA PHE A 137 -16.74 10.07 -4.53
C PHE A 137 -16.21 10.61 -3.19
N GLU A 138 -16.82 11.67 -2.63
CA GLU A 138 -16.66 11.99 -1.21
C GLU A 138 -17.21 10.87 -0.30
N ASP A 139 -18.14 10.05 -0.81
CA ASP A 139 -18.67 8.87 -0.13
C ASP A 139 -17.93 7.60 -0.58
N PRO A 140 -17.20 6.90 0.31
CA PRO A 140 -16.54 5.61 0.05
C PRO A 140 -17.49 4.55 -0.55
N VAL A 141 -18.76 4.55 -0.15
CA VAL A 141 -19.77 3.61 -0.68
C VAL A 141 -19.98 3.80 -2.18
N HIS A 142 -19.85 5.03 -2.68
CA HIS A 142 -19.95 5.31 -4.10
C HIS A 142 -18.84 4.60 -4.89
N TRP A 143 -17.60 4.59 -4.39
CA TRP A 143 -16.48 3.90 -5.04
C TRP A 143 -16.76 2.42 -5.22
N ILE A 144 -17.17 1.76 -4.14
CA ILE A 144 -17.37 0.30 -4.07
C ILE A 144 -18.69 -0.16 -4.68
N THR A 145 -19.53 0.77 -5.14
CA THR A 145 -20.73 0.49 -5.93
C THR A 145 -20.55 0.84 -7.41
N PHE A 146 -19.71 1.83 -7.72
CA PHE A 146 -19.40 2.28 -9.08
C PHE A 146 -18.33 1.41 -9.75
N PHE A 147 -17.11 1.36 -9.18
CA PHE A 147 -15.97 0.72 -9.83
C PHE A 147 -16.13 -0.79 -10.06
N PRO A 148 -16.74 -1.58 -9.15
CA PRO A 148 -17.02 -2.99 -9.44
C PRO A 148 -17.93 -3.21 -10.65
N LYS A 149 -18.89 -2.30 -10.89
CA LYS A 149 -19.81 -2.40 -12.04
C LYS A 149 -19.07 -2.08 -13.34
N GLU A 150 -18.28 -1.02 -13.36
CA GLU A 150 -17.50 -0.68 -14.55
C GLU A 150 -16.39 -1.72 -14.81
N ALA A 151 -15.69 -2.19 -13.79
CA ALA A 151 -14.68 -3.25 -13.93
C ALA A 151 -15.30 -4.55 -14.49
N LYS A 152 -16.50 -4.93 -14.05
CA LYS A 152 -17.24 -6.06 -14.62
C LYS A 152 -17.52 -5.83 -16.10
N LYS A 153 -18.10 -4.68 -16.45
CA LYS A 153 -18.44 -4.30 -17.82
C LYS A 153 -17.22 -4.30 -18.74
N ASP A 154 -16.08 -3.80 -18.26
CA ASP A 154 -14.82 -3.80 -19.00
C ASP A 154 -14.36 -5.24 -19.30
N LEU A 155 -14.34 -6.12 -18.30
CA LEU A 155 -13.95 -7.52 -18.50
C LEU A 155 -14.94 -8.30 -19.38
N GLU A 156 -16.24 -8.02 -19.28
CA GLU A 156 -17.27 -8.55 -20.18
C GLU A 156 -17.05 -8.06 -21.62
N SER A 157 -16.70 -6.78 -21.81
CA SER A 157 -16.40 -6.21 -23.12
C SER A 157 -15.17 -6.85 -23.78
N LEU A 158 -14.19 -7.26 -22.97
CA LEU A 158 -13.00 -7.98 -23.37
C LEU A 158 -13.24 -9.48 -23.58
N GLY A 159 -14.45 -9.97 -23.29
CA GLY A 159 -14.84 -11.35 -23.50
C GLY A 159 -14.20 -12.34 -22.53
N PHE A 160 -13.89 -11.93 -21.30
CA PHE A 160 -13.38 -12.86 -20.29
C PHE A 160 -14.36 -14.00 -20.01
N SER A 161 -13.83 -15.20 -19.86
CA SER A 161 -14.60 -16.44 -19.67
C SER A 161 -14.97 -16.70 -18.20
N ILE A 162 -15.60 -15.71 -17.58
CA ILE A 162 -15.90 -15.68 -16.15
C ILE A 162 -17.33 -16.17 -15.86
N ASP A 163 -17.52 -16.90 -14.77
CA ASP A 163 -18.85 -17.18 -14.18
C ASP A 163 -19.28 -16.02 -13.27
N TRP A 164 -19.99 -15.05 -13.86
CA TRP A 164 -20.39 -13.80 -13.19
C TRP A 164 -21.40 -13.99 -12.05
N ARG A 165 -22.07 -15.15 -11.94
CA ARG A 165 -22.98 -15.45 -10.83
C ARG A 165 -22.25 -15.54 -9.49
N ARG A 166 -20.93 -15.73 -9.53
CA ARG A 166 -20.06 -15.89 -8.37
C ARG A 166 -19.26 -14.62 -8.06
N SER A 167 -19.66 -13.48 -8.62
CA SER A 167 -19.05 -12.19 -8.32
C SER A 167 -19.59 -11.58 -7.04
N PHE A 168 -18.71 -10.93 -6.29
CA PHE A 168 -19.02 -10.33 -4.99
C PHE A 168 -18.07 -9.19 -4.66
N ILE A 169 -18.46 -8.35 -3.71
CA ILE A 169 -17.58 -7.38 -3.02
C ILE A 169 -17.19 -7.91 -1.64
N THR A 170 -16.13 -7.35 -1.08
CA THR A 170 -15.41 -7.91 0.08
C THR A 170 -15.66 -7.16 1.41
N THR A 171 -16.45 -6.08 1.40
CA THR A 171 -16.84 -5.35 2.61
C THR A 171 -18.07 -5.96 3.28
N ASP A 172 -18.42 -5.44 4.45
CA ASP A 172 -19.63 -5.75 5.23
C ASP A 172 -20.94 -5.47 4.47
N LEU A 173 -20.91 -4.60 3.45
CA LEU A 173 -22.01 -4.45 2.49
C LEU A 173 -22.41 -5.75 1.79
N ASN A 174 -21.53 -6.76 1.78
CA ASN A 174 -21.87 -8.11 1.41
C ASN A 174 -21.96 -9.01 2.66
N PRO A 175 -23.17 -9.25 3.20
CA PRO A 175 -23.34 -10.00 4.44
C PRO A 175 -22.87 -11.47 4.33
N HIS A 176 -22.88 -12.05 3.12
CA HIS A 176 -22.41 -13.42 2.92
C HIS A 176 -20.89 -13.54 3.02
N TYR A 177 -20.17 -12.59 2.42
CA TYR A 177 -18.71 -12.57 2.49
C TYR A 177 -18.23 -12.17 3.89
N ASP A 178 -18.91 -11.21 4.52
CA ASP A 178 -18.64 -10.85 5.92
C ASP A 178 -18.82 -12.07 6.86
N ALA A 179 -19.91 -12.83 6.72
CA ALA A 179 -20.11 -14.04 7.50
C ALA A 179 -19.01 -15.09 7.26
N PHE A 180 -18.55 -15.23 6.01
CA PHE A 180 -17.43 -16.11 5.66
C PHE A 180 -16.11 -15.67 6.33
N ILE A 181 -15.80 -14.37 6.33
CA ILE A 181 -14.59 -13.83 6.96
C ILE A 181 -14.67 -13.96 8.48
N ARG A 182 -15.83 -13.68 9.10
CA ARG A 182 -16.03 -13.92 10.54
C ARG A 182 -15.83 -15.38 10.92
N TRP A 183 -16.36 -16.30 10.12
CA TRP A 183 -16.10 -17.74 10.30
C TRP A 183 -14.60 -18.05 10.23
N GLN A 184 -13.89 -17.53 9.22
CA GLN A 184 -12.44 -17.74 9.06
C GLN A 184 -11.65 -17.24 10.28
N PHE A 185 -11.89 -16.00 10.72
CA PHE A 185 -11.20 -15.42 11.87
C PHE A 185 -11.52 -16.14 13.18
N ASN A 186 -12.75 -16.63 13.36
CA ASN A 186 -13.11 -17.45 14.52
C ASN A 186 -12.34 -18.78 14.52
N ARG A 187 -12.20 -19.44 13.36
CA ARG A 187 -11.38 -20.66 13.24
C ARG A 187 -9.90 -20.40 13.52
N LEU A 188 -9.35 -19.30 13.01
CA LEU A 188 -7.97 -18.89 13.30
C LEU A 188 -7.76 -18.62 14.78
N LYS A 189 -8.74 -18.00 15.44
CA LYS A 189 -8.70 -17.75 16.89
C LYS A 189 -8.76 -19.05 17.69
N GLU A 190 -9.66 -19.97 17.34
CA GLU A 190 -9.76 -21.30 17.97
C GLU A 190 -8.47 -22.12 17.81
N ALA A 191 -7.77 -21.94 16.69
CA ALA A 191 -6.48 -22.55 16.42
C ALA A 191 -5.27 -21.79 17.03
N ASN A 192 -5.51 -20.77 17.87
CA ASN A 192 -4.47 -19.94 18.50
C ASN A 192 -3.55 -19.19 17.50
N HIS A 193 -4.05 -18.85 16.30
CA HIS A 193 -3.33 -18.03 15.32
C HIS A 193 -3.64 -16.53 15.42
N VAL A 194 -4.51 -16.10 16.35
CA VAL A 194 -4.85 -14.69 16.58
C VAL A 194 -4.29 -14.26 17.93
N ILE A 195 -3.31 -13.35 17.89
CA ILE A 195 -2.66 -12.79 19.09
C ILE A 195 -2.94 -11.29 19.23
N LYS A 196 -2.81 -10.79 20.47
CA LYS A 196 -2.83 -9.35 20.77
C LYS A 196 -1.47 -8.97 21.36
N GLY A 197 -0.84 -7.97 20.78
CA GLY A 197 0.47 -7.47 21.21
C GLY A 197 0.69 -6.03 20.78
N LYS A 198 1.77 -5.42 21.28
CA LYS A 198 2.27 -4.14 20.79
C LYS A 198 3.26 -4.42 19.67
N PHE A 199 3.06 -3.80 18.52
CA PHE A 199 3.93 -3.95 17.36
C PHE A 199 4.25 -2.58 16.76
N PRO A 200 5.47 -2.34 16.29
CA PRO A 200 5.76 -1.15 15.52
C PRO A 200 4.99 -1.22 14.20
N VAL A 201 4.32 -0.13 13.85
CA VAL A 201 3.58 0.00 12.59
C VAL A 201 3.91 1.34 11.97
N VAL A 202 3.82 1.44 10.65
CA VAL A 202 3.84 2.75 10.00
C VAL A 202 2.57 3.49 10.40
N TRP A 203 2.73 4.72 10.88
CA TRP A 203 1.68 5.48 11.55
C TRP A 203 1.46 6.83 10.89
N CYS A 204 0.20 7.17 10.61
CA CYS A 204 -0.17 8.51 10.18
C CYS A 204 -0.48 9.37 11.42
N THR A 205 0.31 10.41 11.65
CA THR A 205 0.07 11.34 12.76
C THR A 205 -1.14 12.25 12.53
N LYS A 206 -1.57 12.43 11.27
CA LYS A 206 -2.78 13.19 10.90
C LYS A 206 -4.05 12.38 11.18
N ASP A 207 -4.10 11.14 10.67
CA ASP A 207 -5.29 10.29 10.74
C ASP A 207 -5.32 9.40 11.99
N ASN A 208 -4.27 9.45 12.81
CA ASN A 208 -4.09 8.71 14.06
C ASN A 208 -4.40 7.21 13.90
N SER A 209 -3.88 6.61 12.83
CA SER A 209 -4.15 5.23 12.43
C SER A 209 -2.94 4.56 11.77
N PRO A 210 -2.87 3.22 11.78
CA PRO A 210 -1.84 2.49 11.05
C PRO A 210 -2.05 2.61 9.54
N VAL A 211 -0.97 2.84 8.80
CA VAL A 211 -1.00 3.00 7.34
C VAL A 211 -0.48 1.73 6.68
N GLY A 212 -1.38 0.98 6.06
CA GLY A 212 -1.00 -0.16 5.22
C GLY A 212 -0.33 0.32 3.93
N ASP A 213 0.46 -0.56 3.30
CA ASP A 213 1.28 -0.24 2.14
C ASP A 213 0.50 0.38 0.98
N HIS A 214 -0.67 -0.19 0.66
CA HIS A 214 -1.53 0.32 -0.42
C HIS A 214 -2.23 1.64 -0.10
N ALA A 215 -2.16 2.12 1.15
CA ALA A 215 -2.78 3.37 1.58
C ALA A 215 -1.80 4.56 1.53
N ARG A 216 -0.53 4.30 1.20
CA ARG A 216 0.54 5.30 1.14
C ARG A 216 0.55 6.02 -0.20
N VAL A 217 0.99 7.28 -0.18
CA VAL A 217 1.26 8.04 -1.42
C VAL A 217 2.63 7.66 -2.00
N GLU A 218 3.60 7.41 -1.11
CA GLU A 218 4.99 7.08 -1.40
C GLU A 218 5.52 6.10 -0.34
N GLY A 219 6.58 5.36 -0.66
CA GLY A 219 7.20 4.39 0.25
C GLY A 219 6.39 3.10 0.43
N GLU A 220 5.83 2.56 -0.65
CA GLU A 220 5.26 1.21 -0.66
C GLU A 220 6.38 0.19 -0.39
N GLY A 221 6.16 -0.72 0.56
CA GLY A 221 7.16 -1.70 1.00
C GLY A 221 8.10 -1.21 2.13
N GLU A 222 8.06 0.07 2.50
CA GLU A 222 8.83 0.57 3.64
C GLU A 222 8.24 0.05 4.95
N THR A 223 9.03 -0.65 5.75
CA THR A 223 8.60 -1.19 7.05
C THR A 223 9.36 -0.50 8.18
N PRO A 224 8.81 -0.48 9.42
CA PRO A 224 9.58 0.01 10.57
C PRO A 224 10.93 -0.70 10.67
N GLN A 225 12.01 0.07 10.63
CA GLN A 225 13.37 -0.44 10.76
C GLN A 225 13.86 -0.25 12.20
N GLU A 226 14.35 -1.34 12.79
CA GLU A 226 14.91 -1.31 14.13
C GLU A 226 16.32 -0.72 14.13
N TYR A 227 16.57 0.19 15.08
CA TYR A 227 17.90 0.73 15.38
C TYR A 227 18.22 0.50 16.86
N VAL A 228 19.47 0.20 17.16
CA VAL A 228 19.97 0.15 18.54
C VAL A 228 20.37 1.56 18.95
N LEU A 229 19.75 2.06 20.03
CA LEU A 229 20.06 3.38 20.58
C LEU A 229 21.09 3.28 21.71
N MET A 230 22.23 3.94 21.54
CA MET A 230 23.34 3.90 22.48
C MET A 230 23.46 5.20 23.26
N LYS A 231 23.54 5.11 24.59
CA LYS A 231 23.56 6.27 25.49
C LYS A 231 24.99 6.56 25.95
N TYR A 232 25.58 7.63 25.44
CA TYR A 232 26.90 8.13 25.83
C TYR A 232 26.73 9.16 26.95
N LYS A 233 27.39 8.96 28.09
CA LYS A 233 27.22 9.84 29.25
C LYS A 233 27.88 11.20 28.96
N TYR A 234 27.13 12.27 29.17
CA TYR A 234 27.56 13.64 28.93
C TYR A 234 27.13 14.53 30.12
N GLY A 235 28.03 14.64 31.11
CA GLY A 235 27.67 15.22 32.41
C GLY A 235 26.62 14.36 33.12
N ASP A 236 25.49 14.97 33.45
CA ASP A 236 24.30 14.30 34.02
C ASP A 236 23.27 13.88 32.95
N ASP A 237 23.54 14.17 31.67
CA ASP A 237 22.67 13.85 30.54
C ASP A 237 23.28 12.74 29.67
N PHE A 238 22.55 12.31 28.63
CA PHE A 238 23.04 11.37 27.62
C PHE A 238 23.01 11.97 26.22
N ILE A 239 24.10 11.81 25.47
CA ILE A 239 24.09 11.92 24.02
C ILE A 239 23.70 10.56 23.47
N VAL A 240 22.63 10.49 22.67
CA VAL A 240 22.10 9.20 22.21
C VAL A 240 22.35 9.04 20.72
N THR A 241 23.10 8.01 20.33
CA THR A 241 23.35 7.65 18.92
C THR A 241 22.46 6.50 18.49
N ALA A 242 22.31 6.32 17.17
CA ALA A 242 21.59 5.20 16.58
C ALA A 242 22.51 4.37 15.69
N THR A 243 22.56 3.05 15.91
CA THR A 243 23.38 2.13 15.10
C THR A 243 22.58 0.89 14.68
N LEU A 244 22.93 0.35 13.51
CA LEU A 244 22.50 -0.97 13.04
C LEU A 244 23.53 -2.05 13.38
N ARG A 245 24.69 -1.65 13.91
CA ARG A 245 25.86 -2.49 14.12
C ARG A 245 26.36 -2.36 15.56
N PRO A 246 25.62 -2.86 16.56
CA PRO A 246 26.03 -2.77 17.96
C PRO A 246 27.36 -3.50 18.23
N GLU A 247 27.80 -4.41 17.37
CA GLU A 247 29.07 -5.10 17.51
C GLU A 247 30.31 -4.18 17.36
N THR A 248 30.16 -3.02 16.73
CA THR A 248 31.30 -2.09 16.50
C THR A 248 31.63 -1.20 17.70
N LEU A 249 30.79 -1.21 18.74
CA LEU A 249 30.87 -0.27 19.87
C LEU A 249 32.13 -0.40 20.73
N TYR A 250 32.85 -1.53 20.63
CA TYR A 250 34.17 -1.68 21.26
C TYR A 250 35.26 -0.84 20.59
N GLY A 251 35.03 -0.39 19.36
CA GLY A 251 35.95 0.43 18.57
C GLY A 251 35.58 1.91 18.52
N ASP A 252 34.72 2.39 19.43
CA ASP A 252 34.30 3.79 19.45
C ASP A 252 35.50 4.72 19.69
N THR A 253 35.85 5.49 18.65
CA THR A 253 36.92 6.49 18.72
C THR A 253 36.39 7.89 19.03
N ASN A 254 35.16 8.19 18.61
CA ASN A 254 34.53 9.52 18.69
C ASN A 254 33.03 9.43 18.36
N ILE A 255 32.32 10.56 18.53
CA ILE A 255 30.93 10.76 18.08
C ILE A 255 30.89 11.73 16.92
N TRP A 256 29.94 11.56 16.00
CA TRP A 256 29.71 12.44 14.86
C TRP A 256 28.40 13.23 15.01
N ILE A 257 28.51 14.57 14.96
CA ILE A 257 27.38 15.49 15.03
C ILE A 257 27.42 16.47 13.86
N ASN A 258 26.25 16.77 13.28
CA ASN A 258 26.16 17.80 12.26
C ASN A 258 26.18 19.20 12.92
N PRO A 259 27.21 20.02 12.70
CA PRO A 259 27.34 21.30 13.40
C PRO A 259 26.28 22.33 13.01
N THR A 260 25.67 22.19 11.83
CA THR A 260 24.65 23.12 11.33
C THR A 260 23.23 22.76 11.75
N ALA A 261 23.02 21.53 12.24
CA ALA A 261 21.72 21.05 12.68
C ALA A 261 21.39 21.52 14.10
N THR A 262 20.09 21.59 14.40
CA THR A 262 19.56 21.86 15.75
C THR A 262 19.15 20.55 16.42
N TYR A 263 19.68 20.34 17.61
CA TYR A 263 19.37 19.24 18.50
C TYR A 263 18.50 19.73 19.66
N VAL A 264 17.93 18.80 20.41
CA VAL A 264 17.13 19.09 21.59
C VAL A 264 17.65 18.31 22.78
N LYS A 265 17.68 18.97 23.95
CA LYS A 265 17.69 18.28 25.24
C LYS A 265 16.23 17.98 25.58
N ALA A 266 15.88 16.70 25.70
CA ALA A 266 14.54 16.27 26.03
C ALA A 266 14.57 15.32 27.24
N LYS A 267 13.59 15.48 28.14
CA LYS A 267 13.29 14.46 29.15
C LYS A 267 12.52 13.34 28.46
N ILE A 268 13.14 12.16 28.37
CA ILE A 268 12.59 10.97 27.75
C ILE A 268 12.43 9.93 28.86
N ASN A 269 11.19 9.69 29.26
CA ASN A 269 10.83 9.02 30.52
C ASN A 269 11.49 9.74 31.71
N ASP A 270 12.45 9.09 32.38
CA ASP A 270 13.13 9.62 33.58
C ASP A 270 14.56 10.12 33.30
N GLU A 271 15.00 10.09 32.04
CA GLU A 271 16.37 10.47 31.65
C GLU A 271 16.37 11.71 30.75
N ASN A 272 17.48 12.47 30.77
CA ASN A 272 17.70 13.58 29.86
C ASN A 272 18.55 13.12 28.67
N TRP A 273 17.99 13.22 27.46
CA TRP A 273 18.64 12.81 26.22
C TRP A 273 18.89 14.02 25.32
N ILE A 274 20.01 14.01 24.62
CA ILE A 274 20.34 14.91 23.53
C ILE A 274 20.20 14.12 22.23
N VAL A 275 19.23 14.52 21.41
CA VAL A 275 18.87 13.90 20.12
C VAL A 275 18.42 14.97 19.14
N SER A 276 18.26 14.64 17.87
CA SER A 276 17.65 15.57 16.90
C SER A 276 16.19 15.85 17.25
N LYS A 277 15.68 17.02 16.83
CA LYS A 277 14.27 17.40 17.01
C LYS A 277 13.31 16.39 16.36
N SER A 278 13.67 15.91 15.17
CA SER A 278 12.94 14.87 14.42
C SER A 278 12.88 13.56 15.21
N SER A 279 13.99 13.14 15.81
CA SER A 279 14.06 11.92 16.63
C SER A 279 13.21 12.02 17.90
N ALA A 280 13.25 13.15 18.61
CA ALA A 280 12.41 13.37 19.80
C ALA A 280 10.91 13.23 19.47
N ALA A 281 10.47 13.78 18.34
CA ALA A 281 9.09 13.61 17.88
C ALA A 281 8.76 12.15 17.56
N LYS A 282 9.64 11.43 16.83
CA LYS A 282 9.46 10.00 16.52
C LYS A 282 9.36 9.13 17.78
N LEU A 283 10.22 9.39 18.76
CA LEU A 283 10.22 8.66 20.04
C LEU A 283 8.93 8.86 20.82
N GLY A 284 8.28 10.03 20.72
CA GLY A 284 6.96 10.28 21.31
C GLY A 284 5.85 9.35 20.79
N HIS A 285 6.02 8.78 19.58
CA HIS A 285 5.10 7.79 19.01
C HIS A 285 5.50 6.33 19.30
N GLN A 286 6.57 6.10 20.07
CA GLN A 286 7.12 4.77 20.36
C GLN A 286 7.00 4.41 21.85
N ASP A 287 5.85 4.73 22.47
CA ASP A 287 5.54 4.42 23.87
C ASP A 287 6.54 5.04 24.87
N LYS A 288 7.04 6.26 24.55
CA LYS A 288 7.91 7.04 25.44
C LYS A 288 7.26 8.38 25.77
N ASN A 289 7.41 8.81 27.02
CA ASN A 289 7.03 10.17 27.43
C ASN A 289 8.17 11.13 27.08
N VAL A 290 7.94 12.03 26.12
CA VAL A 290 8.95 12.97 25.64
C VAL A 290 8.54 14.40 25.95
N LYS A 291 9.38 15.12 26.70
CA LYS A 291 9.23 16.55 26.96
C LYS A 291 10.51 17.29 26.58
N ILE A 292 10.44 18.13 25.54
CA ILE A 292 11.57 18.98 25.15
C ILE A 292 11.83 20.02 26.25
N ILE A 293 13.09 20.15 26.67
CA ILE A 293 13.56 21.09 27.70
C ILE A 293 14.16 22.32 27.03
N SER A 294 15.07 22.12 26.07
CA SER A 294 15.77 23.20 25.37
C SER A 294 16.29 22.75 24.00
N GLU A 295 16.58 23.71 23.13
CA GLU A 295 17.28 23.49 21.86
C GLU A 295 18.80 23.73 22.04
N ILE A 296 19.62 23.03 21.26
CA ILE A 296 21.09 23.12 21.28
C ILE A 296 21.58 23.11 19.82
N LYS A 297 22.44 24.06 19.41
CA LYS A 297 23.06 23.97 18.09
C LYS A 297 24.15 22.89 18.10
N GLY A 298 24.23 22.10 17.03
CA GLY A 298 25.24 21.05 16.91
C GLY A 298 26.67 21.57 17.09
N SER A 299 26.96 22.80 16.62
CA SER A 299 28.23 23.50 16.82
C SER A 299 28.64 23.65 18.28
N GLU A 300 27.69 23.72 19.21
CA GLU A 300 27.95 23.86 20.65
C GLU A 300 28.41 22.54 21.30
N LEU A 301 28.23 21.41 20.62
CA LEU A 301 28.65 20.09 21.10
C LEU A 301 30.05 19.71 20.57
N ILE A 302 30.51 20.36 19.52
CA ILE A 302 31.79 20.05 18.86
C ILE A 302 32.97 20.33 19.79
N GLY A 303 33.94 19.41 19.81
CA GLY A 303 35.14 19.50 20.65
C GLY A 303 34.91 19.13 22.12
N LYS A 304 33.66 18.87 22.52
CA LYS A 304 33.35 18.32 23.84
C LYS A 304 33.56 16.81 23.86
N PHE A 305 33.42 16.23 25.04
CA PHE A 305 33.65 14.80 25.28
C PHE A 305 32.46 14.15 25.95
N CYS A 306 32.24 12.88 25.65
CA CYS A 306 31.29 12.02 26.33
C CYS A 306 31.98 10.69 26.71
N GLU A 307 31.36 9.92 27.58
CA GLU A 307 31.84 8.61 27.99
C GLU A 307 31.10 7.52 27.22
N ALA A 308 31.85 6.63 26.58
CA ALA A 308 31.31 5.50 25.82
C ALA A 308 30.61 4.48 26.73
N PRO A 309 29.44 3.94 26.33
CA PRO A 309 28.63 3.08 27.19
C PRO A 309 29.30 1.76 27.55
N ILE A 310 30.11 1.19 26.65
CA ILE A 310 30.74 -0.13 26.83
C ILE A 310 32.16 0.01 27.40
N THR A 311 33.05 0.70 26.69
CA THR A 311 34.48 0.80 27.05
C THR A 311 34.74 1.76 28.22
N LYS A 312 33.76 2.60 28.58
CA LYS A 312 33.90 3.68 29.57
C LYS A 312 35.00 4.69 29.22
N THR A 313 35.46 4.70 27.97
CA THR A 313 36.47 5.64 27.49
C THR A 313 35.84 7.00 27.24
N LYS A 314 36.60 8.05 27.54
CA LYS A 314 36.22 9.42 27.21
C LYS A 314 36.55 9.67 25.74
N ILE A 315 35.52 9.90 24.91
CA ILE A 315 35.67 10.09 23.46
C ILE A 315 35.23 11.50 23.03
N PRO A 316 35.90 12.12 22.05
CA PRO A 316 35.55 13.44 21.56
C PRO A 316 34.33 13.43 20.64
N ILE A 317 33.70 14.59 20.50
CA ILE A 317 32.61 14.85 19.55
C ILE A 317 33.15 15.68 18.39
N PHE A 318 33.04 15.16 17.17
CA PHE A 318 33.56 15.78 15.96
C PHE A 318 32.44 16.20 14.99
N PRO A 319 32.71 17.21 14.15
CA PRO A 319 31.74 17.69 13.18
C PRO A 319 31.64 16.73 11.99
N ALA A 320 30.42 16.43 11.56
CA ALA A 320 30.12 15.58 10.42
C ALA A 320 28.90 16.11 9.65
N LEU A 321 29.13 16.68 8.47
CA LEU A 321 28.04 17.15 7.60
C LEU A 321 27.20 16.00 7.02
N PHE A 322 27.74 14.77 7.01
CA PHE A 322 27.01 13.58 6.56
C PHE A 322 25.98 13.07 7.59
N ALA A 323 26.09 13.48 8.85
CA ALA A 323 25.12 13.09 9.88
C ALA A 323 23.77 13.76 9.58
N ASN A 324 22.78 12.95 9.21
CA ASN A 324 21.47 13.44 8.84
C ASN A 324 20.56 13.53 10.08
N PRO A 325 20.08 14.73 10.48
CA PRO A 325 19.23 14.89 11.66
C PRO A 325 17.88 14.14 11.57
N ASP A 326 17.43 13.76 10.38
CA ASP A 326 16.19 13.02 10.19
C ASP A 326 16.35 11.48 10.26
N LEU A 327 17.58 10.97 10.26
CA LEU A 327 17.86 9.53 10.37
C LEU A 327 18.30 9.16 11.79
N GLY A 328 17.71 8.08 12.33
CA GLY A 328 18.00 7.63 13.70
C GLY A 328 17.77 8.73 14.75
N THR A 329 18.83 9.07 15.48
CA THR A 329 18.84 10.20 16.44
C THR A 329 19.47 11.47 15.88
N GLY A 330 19.95 11.45 14.63
CA GLY A 330 20.77 12.52 14.05
C GLY A 330 22.19 12.61 14.59
N ILE A 331 22.60 11.64 15.41
CA ILE A 331 23.93 11.52 16.02
C ILE A 331 24.43 10.11 15.72
N VAL A 332 25.66 10.01 15.22
CA VAL A 332 26.29 8.75 14.81
C VAL A 332 27.43 8.40 15.74
#